data_AF-A0A2K3KAB7-F1
#
_entry.id   AF-A0A2K3KAB7-F1
#
_cell.length_a   1.000
_cell.length_b   1.000
_cell.length_c   1.000
_cell.angle_alpha   90.00
_cell.angle_beta   90.00
_cell.angle_gamma   90.00
#
_symmetry.space_group_name_H-M   'P 1'
#
loop_
_entity.id
_entity.type
_entity.pdbx_description
1 polymer ?
#
loop_
_entity_poly.entity_id
_entity_poly.type
_entity_poly.pdbx_seq_one_letter_code
_entity_poly.pdbx_strand_id
1 'polypeptide(L)'
;RYFPEGIDIYFDNVGGDMLEAALINMRRLGRIVVAGMISQYELDEPQGIKNLLNIVYKQIKVDAFTVYDYYHLYPKFLDTILPYVREGKITYVEDIAKGIESGPDALVAMFTGKSSGKQVVLVANE
;
A
#
# COMPACT_ATOMS: atom_id res chain seq x y z
N ARG A 1 -15.32 -17.70 2.24
CA ARG A 1 -13.89 -17.34 2.09
C ARG A 1 -13.70 -16.79 0.68
N TYR A 2 -13.18 -15.56 0.53
CA TYR A 2 -13.01 -14.93 -0.79
C TYR A 2 -11.86 -15.53 -1.61
N PHE A 3 -10.89 -16.17 -0.95
CA PHE A 3 -9.81 -16.94 -1.58
C PHE A 3 -9.83 -18.39 -1.08
N PRO A 4 -10.70 -19.26 -1.62
CA PRO A 4 -10.84 -20.64 -1.13
C PRO A 4 -9.54 -21.44 -1.30
N GLU A 5 -8.73 -21.09 -2.29
CA GLU A 5 -7.43 -21.71 -2.58
C GLU A 5 -6.23 -20.95 -2.00
N GLY A 6 -6.47 -19.86 -1.28
CA GLY A 6 -5.45 -18.99 -0.70
C GLY A 6 -4.91 -17.90 -1.63
N ILE A 7 -3.92 -17.15 -1.15
CA ILE A 7 -3.36 -15.94 -1.76
C ILE A 7 -1.94 -16.21 -2.29
N ASP A 8 -1.69 -15.97 -3.58
CA ASP A 8 -0.33 -16.10 -4.15
C ASP A 8 0.55 -14.87 -3.90
N ILE A 9 -0.03 -13.66 -3.94
CA ILE A 9 0.68 -12.40 -3.70
C ILE A 9 -0.15 -11.53 -2.77
N TYR A 10 0.46 -11.07 -1.69
CA TYR A 10 -0.09 -10.04 -0.81
C TYR A 10 0.82 -8.82 -0.85
N PHE A 11 0.27 -7.67 -1.28
CA PHE A 11 0.98 -6.39 -1.29
C PHE A 11 0.58 -5.62 -0.05
N ASP A 12 1.46 -5.58 0.94
CA ASP A 12 1.19 -5.07 2.27
C ASP A 12 1.50 -3.58 2.37
N ASN A 13 0.46 -2.80 2.65
CA ASN A 13 0.56 -1.38 3.00
C ASN A 13 0.17 -1.12 4.47
N VAL A 14 -0.32 -2.15 5.18
CA VAL A 14 -1.07 -1.98 6.43
C VAL A 14 -0.36 -2.62 7.62
N GLY A 15 0.16 -3.84 7.49
CA GLY A 15 0.72 -4.59 8.62
C GLY A 15 -0.35 -5.09 9.61
N GLY A 16 0.07 -5.35 10.86
CA GLY A 16 -0.82 -5.70 11.97
C GLY A 16 -1.71 -6.91 11.70
N ASP A 17 -2.98 -6.83 12.13
CA ASP A 17 -3.99 -7.89 11.97
C ASP A 17 -4.21 -8.31 10.52
N MET A 18 -4.05 -7.39 9.55
CA MET A 18 -4.21 -7.72 8.14
C MET A 18 -3.09 -8.62 7.66
N LEU A 19 -1.85 -8.37 8.07
CA LEU A 19 -0.71 -9.24 7.77
C LEU A 19 -0.84 -10.60 8.46
N GLU A 20 -1.32 -10.65 9.71
CA GLU A 20 -1.63 -11.90 10.41
C GLU A 20 -2.62 -12.76 9.61
N ALA A 21 -3.73 -12.15 9.19
CA ALA A 21 -4.75 -12.82 8.39
C ALA A 21 -4.20 -13.25 7.01
N ALA A 22 -3.40 -12.40 6.36
CA ALA A 22 -2.77 -12.72 5.08
C ALA A 22 -1.88 -13.97 5.21
N LEU A 23 -0.98 -14.03 6.21
CA LEU A 23 -0.08 -15.16 6.45
C LEU A 23 -0.83 -16.51 6.57
N ILE A 24 -1.96 -16.52 7.30
CA ILE A 24 -2.81 -17.70 7.46
C ILE A 24 -3.44 -18.12 6.12
N ASN A 25 -3.72 -17.18 5.22
CA ASN A 25 -4.40 -17.43 3.94
C ASN A 25 -3.46 -17.51 2.73
N MET A 26 -2.15 -17.26 2.89
CA MET A 26 -1.19 -17.42 1.79
C MET A 26 -1.16 -18.85 1.25
N ARG A 27 -0.84 -18.98 -0.04
CA ARG A 27 -0.51 -20.25 -0.70
C ARG A 27 0.95 -20.63 -0.47
N ARG A 28 1.26 -21.91 -0.71
CA ARG A 28 2.65 -22.39 -0.73
C ARG A 28 3.41 -21.70 -1.87
N LEU A 29 4.64 -21.25 -1.61
CA LEU A 29 5.48 -20.43 -2.51
C LEU A 29 4.90 -19.04 -2.79
N GLY A 30 3.99 -18.57 -1.95
CA GLY A 30 3.43 -17.22 -2.06
C GLY A 30 4.47 -16.12 -1.79
N ARG A 31 4.11 -14.88 -2.14
CA ARG A 31 4.94 -13.69 -1.98
C ARG A 31 4.21 -12.62 -1.17
N ILE A 32 4.91 -12.04 -0.21
CA ILE A 32 4.47 -10.84 0.49
C ILE A 32 5.44 -9.72 0.09
N VAL A 33 4.90 -8.66 -0.50
CA VAL A 33 5.65 -7.43 -0.81
C VAL A 33 5.28 -6.41 0.26
N VAL A 34 6.24 -6.07 1.12
CA VAL A 34 6.06 -5.10 2.20
C VAL A 34 6.40 -3.71 1.69
N ALA A 35 5.38 -2.93 1.36
CA ALA A 35 5.51 -1.53 0.96
C ALA A 35 5.37 -0.57 2.13
N GLY A 36 4.59 -0.94 3.14
CA GLY A 36 4.39 -0.16 4.35
C GLY A 36 3.56 -0.89 5.39
N MET A 37 3.47 -0.31 6.58
CA MET A 37 2.70 -0.84 7.71
C MET A 37 1.96 0.30 8.42
N ILE A 38 1.04 0.98 7.71
CA ILE A 38 0.41 2.21 8.22
C ILE A 38 -0.31 2.03 9.56
N SER A 39 -0.78 0.82 9.88
CA SER A 39 -1.43 0.54 11.16
C SER A 39 -0.49 0.56 12.37
N GLN A 40 0.83 0.64 12.15
CA GLN A 40 1.85 0.48 13.19
C GLN A 40 2.62 1.77 13.51
N TYR A 41 2.59 2.78 12.64
CA TYR A 41 3.49 3.94 12.75
C TYR A 41 3.20 4.88 13.92
N GLU A 42 1.95 4.97 14.36
CA GLU A 42 1.52 5.88 15.44
C GLU A 42 1.39 5.18 16.81
N LEU A 43 1.81 3.92 16.91
CA LEU A 43 1.74 3.15 18.15
C LEU A 43 3.05 3.27 18.94
N ASP A 44 2.95 3.57 20.24
CA ASP A 44 4.11 3.54 21.15
C ASP A 44 4.73 2.13 21.22
N GLU A 45 3.89 1.10 21.16
CA GLU A 45 4.29 -0.31 21.10
C GLU A 45 3.63 -0.97 19.88
N PRO A 46 4.38 -1.22 18.78
CA PRO A 46 3.86 -1.91 17.61
C PRO A 46 3.39 -3.33 17.92
N GLN A 47 2.34 -3.75 17.23
CA GLN A 47 1.78 -5.09 17.38
C GLN A 47 2.74 -6.16 16.81
N GLY A 48 3.03 -7.18 17.62
CA GLY A 48 3.78 -8.35 17.18
C GLY A 48 2.98 -9.26 16.23
N ILE A 49 3.65 -9.81 15.22
CA ILE A 49 3.08 -10.80 14.29
C ILE A 49 3.27 -12.21 14.84
N LYS A 50 2.18 -12.93 15.07
CA LYS A 50 2.16 -14.25 15.73
C LYS A 50 2.26 -15.41 14.74
N ASN A 51 1.80 -15.19 13.51
CA ASN A 51 1.65 -16.23 12.49
C ASN A 51 2.87 -16.46 11.59
N LEU A 52 4.07 -16.01 11.99
CA LEU A 52 5.30 -16.10 11.19
C LEU A 52 5.70 -17.54 10.78
N LEU A 53 5.28 -18.57 11.54
CA LEU A 53 5.52 -19.97 11.17
C LEU A 53 4.91 -20.34 9.81
N ASN A 54 3.88 -19.63 9.34
CA ASN A 54 3.33 -19.82 8.00
C ASN A 54 4.36 -19.52 6.91
N ILE A 55 5.31 -18.61 7.14
CA ILE A 55 6.40 -18.33 6.20
C ILE A 55 7.21 -19.60 5.94
N VAL A 56 7.49 -20.37 7.00
CA VAL A 56 8.25 -21.63 6.90
C VAL A 56 7.39 -22.71 6.24
N TYR A 57 6.19 -22.99 6.78
CA TYR A 57 5.35 -24.09 6.29
C TYR A 57 4.91 -23.91 4.84
N LYS A 58 4.69 -22.67 4.43
CA LYS A 58 4.25 -22.33 3.08
C LYS A 58 5.38 -21.80 2.22
N GLN A 59 6.62 -21.72 2.71
CA GLN A 59 7.77 -21.23 1.94
C GLN A 59 7.50 -19.86 1.30
N ILE A 60 6.93 -18.94 2.08
CA ILE A 60 6.55 -17.60 1.60
C ILE A 60 7.80 -16.76 1.46
N LYS A 61 7.96 -16.09 0.32
CA LYS A 61 8.98 -15.05 0.17
C LYS A 61 8.43 -13.73 0.72
N VAL A 62 9.12 -13.11 1.65
CA VAL A 62 8.76 -11.79 2.20
C VAL A 62 9.87 -10.82 1.81
N ASP A 63 9.55 -9.87 0.93
CA ASP A 63 10.49 -8.84 0.48
C ASP A 63 9.93 -7.45 0.79
N ALA A 64 10.78 -6.53 1.21
CA ALA A 64 10.47 -5.11 1.30
C ALA A 64 11.18 -4.35 0.18
N PHE A 65 10.70 -3.15 -0.14
CA PHE A 65 11.36 -2.25 -1.07
C PHE A 65 11.15 -0.79 -0.66
N THR A 66 12.04 0.07 -1.12
CA THR A 66 11.85 1.52 -1.02
C THR A 66 11.84 2.13 -2.41
N VAL A 67 10.90 3.04 -2.70
CA VAL A 67 10.79 3.65 -4.03
C VAL A 67 12.08 4.35 -4.49
N TYR A 68 12.88 4.86 -3.55
CA TYR A 68 14.14 5.54 -3.83
C TYR A 68 15.14 4.66 -4.59
N ASP A 69 15.17 3.35 -4.30
CA ASP A 69 16.08 2.40 -4.96
C ASP A 69 15.72 2.17 -6.44
N TYR A 70 14.51 2.53 -6.85
CA TYR A 70 13.95 2.24 -8.17
C TYR A 70 13.75 3.47 -9.05
N TYR A 71 14.17 4.67 -8.64
CA TYR A 71 14.02 5.88 -9.47
C TYR A 71 14.74 5.80 -10.82
N HIS A 72 15.76 4.95 -10.95
CA HIS A 72 16.39 4.67 -12.24
C HIS A 72 15.42 4.07 -13.29
N LEU A 73 14.27 3.52 -12.86
CA LEU A 73 13.20 3.03 -13.73
C LEU A 73 12.13 4.09 -14.04
N TYR A 74 12.19 5.28 -13.45
CA TYR A 74 11.15 6.29 -13.59
C TYR A 74 10.86 6.70 -15.04
N PRO A 75 11.86 6.92 -15.92
CA PRO A 75 11.58 7.20 -17.34
C PRO A 75 10.80 6.07 -18.02
N LYS A 76 11.22 4.81 -17.79
CA LYS A 76 10.53 3.63 -18.31
C LYS A 76 9.11 3.49 -17.76
N PHE A 77 8.91 3.83 -16.49
CA PHE A 77 7.59 3.85 -15.86
C PHE A 77 6.68 4.87 -16.56
N LEU A 78 7.14 6.09 -16.83
CA LEU A 78 6.37 7.10 -17.57
C LEU A 78 6.02 6.66 -18.99
N ASP A 79 7.00 6.13 -19.73
CA ASP A 79 6.79 5.59 -21.08
C ASP A 79 5.73 4.49 -21.09
N THR A 80 5.68 3.70 -20.01
CA THR A 80 4.69 2.64 -19.86
C THR A 80 3.33 3.19 -19.46
N ILE A 81 3.25 3.99 -18.38
CA ILE A 81 1.99 4.32 -17.71
C ILE A 81 1.19 5.42 -18.42
N LEU A 82 1.86 6.41 -19.03
CA LEU A 82 1.19 7.56 -19.63
C LEU A 82 0.25 7.17 -20.79
N PRO A 83 0.61 6.25 -21.70
CA PRO A 83 -0.33 5.73 -22.68
C PRO A 83 -1.59 5.12 -22.05
N TYR A 84 -1.44 4.27 -21.02
CA TYR A 84 -2.60 3.65 -20.35
C TYR A 84 -3.51 4.68 -19.69
N VAL A 85 -2.94 5.74 -19.09
CA VAL A 85 -3.73 6.84 -18.50
C VAL A 85 -4.47 7.62 -19.59
N ARG A 86 -3.79 8.00 -20.68
CA ARG A 86 -4.40 8.74 -21.81
C ARG A 86 -5.50 7.92 -22.49
N GLU A 87 -5.32 6.62 -22.59
CA GLU A 87 -6.31 5.69 -23.17
C GLU A 87 -7.42 5.29 -22.18
N GLY A 88 -7.38 5.77 -20.94
CA GLY A 88 -8.37 5.43 -19.90
C GLY A 88 -8.30 3.98 -19.41
N LYS A 89 -7.25 3.24 -19.74
CA LYS A 89 -7.00 1.88 -19.26
C LYS A 89 -6.55 1.84 -17.80
N ILE A 90 -5.97 2.95 -17.32
CA ILE A 90 -5.66 3.19 -15.91
C ILE A 90 -6.32 4.50 -15.51
N THR A 91 -7.14 4.45 -14.47
CA THR A 91 -7.80 5.61 -13.87
C THR A 91 -7.21 5.89 -12.49
N TYR A 92 -7.28 7.13 -12.04
CA TYR A 92 -6.86 7.53 -10.70
C TYR A 92 -7.98 8.33 -10.04
N VAL A 93 -8.03 8.29 -8.71
CA VAL A 93 -9.00 9.03 -7.89
C VAL A 93 -8.22 9.84 -6.88
N GLU A 94 -8.55 11.12 -6.80
CA GLU A 94 -7.94 12.09 -5.89
C GLU A 94 -8.99 12.61 -4.91
N ASP A 95 -8.55 12.80 -3.67
CA ASP A 95 -9.29 13.53 -2.64
C ASP A 95 -8.63 14.91 -2.49
N ILE A 96 -9.29 15.96 -3.00
CA ILE A 96 -8.69 17.28 -3.16
C ILE A 96 -9.18 18.21 -2.05
N ALA A 97 -8.29 18.51 -1.11
CA ALA A 97 -8.46 19.61 -0.15
C ALA A 97 -8.01 20.93 -0.78
N LYS A 98 -8.76 22.02 -0.58
CA LYS A 98 -8.44 23.33 -1.16
C LYS A 98 -7.85 24.26 -0.10
N GLY A 99 -6.79 24.95 -0.46
CA GLY A 99 -6.07 25.87 0.42
C GLY A 99 -5.05 25.16 1.31
N ILE A 100 -3.91 25.83 1.54
CA ILE A 100 -2.79 25.30 2.34
C ILE A 100 -3.19 25.05 3.81
N GLU A 101 -4.08 25.89 4.31
CA GLU A 101 -4.72 25.84 5.62
C GLU A 101 -5.50 24.54 5.86
N SER A 102 -5.94 23.86 4.79
CA SER A 102 -6.61 22.56 4.86
C SER A 102 -5.62 21.38 4.97
N GLY A 103 -4.31 21.65 4.84
CA GLY A 103 -3.26 20.64 4.87
C GLY A 103 -3.25 19.77 6.14
N PRO A 104 -3.31 20.34 7.36
CA PRO A 104 -3.37 19.56 8.59
C PRO A 104 -4.55 18.59 8.62
N ASP A 105 -5.76 19.06 8.29
CA ASP A 105 -6.96 18.22 8.29
C ASP A 105 -6.89 17.13 7.22
N ALA A 106 -6.36 17.45 6.02
CA ALA A 106 -6.12 16.50 4.95
C ALA A 106 -5.12 15.39 5.36
N LEU A 107 -4.07 15.75 6.10
CA LEU A 107 -3.10 14.78 6.61
C LEU A 107 -3.74 13.84 7.64
N VAL A 108 -4.51 14.38 8.58
CA VAL A 108 -5.24 13.58 9.57
C VAL A 108 -6.27 12.67 8.89
N ALA A 109 -6.95 13.16 7.85
CA ALA A 109 -7.90 12.35 7.07
C ALA A 109 -7.25 11.12 6.43
N MET A 110 -6.00 11.23 5.97
CA MET A 110 -5.23 10.12 5.41
C MET A 110 -4.97 9.01 6.46
N PHE A 111 -4.55 9.37 7.68
CA PHE A 111 -4.28 8.40 8.75
C PHE A 111 -5.55 7.81 9.38
N THR A 112 -6.65 8.57 9.38
CA THR A 112 -7.93 8.13 9.94
C THR A 112 -8.85 7.42 8.93
N GLY A 113 -8.36 7.16 7.71
CA GLY A 113 -9.11 6.46 6.66
C GLY A 113 -10.30 7.26 6.11
N LYS A 114 -10.33 8.59 6.30
CA LYS A 114 -11.37 9.48 5.78
C LYS A 114 -11.09 9.94 4.35
N SER A 115 -9.84 9.87 3.89
CA SER A 115 -9.45 10.17 2.50
C SER A 115 -9.98 9.12 1.53
N SER A 116 -10.61 9.55 0.44
CA SER A 116 -11.10 8.69 -0.65
C SER A 116 -10.20 8.80 -1.89
N GLY A 117 -9.15 7.97 -1.95
CA GLY A 117 -8.15 8.03 -3.01
C GLY A 117 -6.88 8.75 -2.56
N LYS A 118 -6.13 9.32 -3.52
CA LYS A 118 -4.90 10.06 -3.19
C LYS A 118 -5.24 11.43 -2.63
N GLN A 119 -4.92 11.69 -1.37
CA GLN A 119 -5.04 13.02 -0.78
C GLN A 119 -4.10 14.01 -1.49
N VAL A 120 -4.66 15.13 -1.96
CA VAL A 120 -3.98 16.25 -2.60
C VAL A 120 -4.43 17.56 -1.94
N VAL A 121 -3.51 18.51 -1.80
CA VAL A 121 -3.81 19.88 -1.34
C VAL A 121 -3.60 20.85 -2.50
N LEU A 122 -4.69 21.44 -2.99
CA LEU A 122 -4.67 22.47 -4.02
C LEU A 122 -4.37 23.83 -3.37
N VAL A 123 -3.11 24.27 -3.46
CA VAL A 123 -2.66 25.53 -2.85
C VAL A 123 -3.05 26.75 -3.68
N ALA A 124 -2.90 26.66 -5.01
CA ALA A 124 -3.31 27.69 -5.96
C ALA A 124 -3.70 27.03 -7.28
N ASN A 125 -4.61 27.67 -8.02
CA ASN A 125 -4.85 27.32 -9.42
C ASN A 125 -3.87 28.10 -10.30
N GLU A 126 -3.44 27.49 -11.39
CA GLU A 126 -2.80 28.18 -12.51
C GLU A 126 -3.81 29.01 -13.31
#